data_AF-A0A1B9F5K8-F1
#
_entry.id   AF-A0A1B9F5K8-F1
#
_cell.length_a   1.000
_cell.length_b   1.000
_cell.length_c   1.000
_cell.angle_alpha   90.00
_cell.angle_beta   90.00
_cell.angle_gamma   90.00
#
_symmetry.space_group_name_H-M   'P 1'
#
loop_
_entity.id
_entity.type
_entity.pdbx_description
1 polymer ?
#
loop_
_entity_poly.entity_id
_entity_poly.type
_entity_poly.pdbx_seq_one_letter_code
_entity_poly.pdbx_strand_id
1 'polypeptide(L)'
;MMKIKKSLKNQGGFTLVEMAIVLVIIGLIVGAIMKGQSLIQEAKVKNVINQVNGLRAAILTFYDRYGMYPGDENLSNIPEGDQHNGNGNGQVDTTEGYYLFEDLRLSGLITGSYSGNSGDTPHHVFGDNIYFYWTTPTGGTAGHWFKLDNLPWDVAMEIDQKLDDGIYNTGSVIANEQYVSSSGSIGSLYIKF
;
A
#
# COMPACT_ATOMS: atom_id res chain seq x y z
N MET A 1 -57.61 59.19 -6.40
CA MET A 1 -57.64 57.86 -7.03
C MET A 1 -56.31 57.65 -7.76
N MET A 2 -55.35 56.93 -7.17
CA MET A 2 -53.95 56.86 -7.63
C MET A 2 -53.68 55.48 -8.24
N LYS A 3 -53.40 55.41 -9.55
CA LYS A 3 -53.07 54.16 -10.25
C LYS A 3 -51.59 53.84 -10.08
N ILE A 4 -51.27 52.82 -9.30
CA ILE A 4 -49.91 52.28 -9.15
C ILE A 4 -49.56 51.53 -10.44
N LYS A 5 -48.61 52.06 -11.23
CA LYS A 5 -48.03 51.37 -12.39
C LYS A 5 -47.04 50.32 -11.87
N LYS A 6 -47.42 49.04 -11.92
CA LYS A 6 -46.53 47.92 -11.59
C LYS A 6 -45.56 47.70 -12.75
N SER A 7 -44.28 48.03 -12.55
CA SER A 7 -43.21 47.69 -13.50
C SER A 7 -42.95 46.18 -13.42
N LEU A 8 -43.33 45.45 -14.47
CA LEU A 8 -42.94 44.06 -14.65
C LEU A 8 -41.48 44.04 -15.08
N LYS A 9 -40.56 43.75 -14.15
CA LYS A 9 -39.17 43.43 -14.50
C LYS A 9 -39.20 42.14 -15.33
N ASN A 10 -38.76 42.24 -16.58
CA ASN A 10 -38.63 41.09 -17.48
C ASN A 10 -37.45 40.24 -16.97
N GLN A 11 -37.72 39.17 -16.23
CA GLN A 11 -36.70 38.19 -15.88
C GLN A 11 -36.45 37.34 -17.14
N GLY A 12 -35.33 37.58 -17.82
CA GLY A 12 -34.92 36.73 -18.93
C GLY A 12 -34.67 35.31 -18.43
N GLY A 13 -35.45 34.36 -18.90
CA GLY A 13 -35.19 32.93 -18.68
C GLY A 13 -33.96 32.47 -19.47
N PHE A 14 -33.29 31.42 -18.99
CA PHE A 14 -32.19 30.78 -19.72
C PHE A 14 -32.70 30.17 -21.02
N THR A 15 -31.91 30.31 -22.08
CA THR A 15 -32.16 29.70 -23.39
C THR A 15 -31.80 28.22 -23.39
N LEU A 16 -32.41 27.44 -24.28
CA LEU A 16 -32.06 26.03 -24.50
C LEU A 16 -30.58 25.85 -24.87
N VAL A 17 -30.01 26.80 -25.63
CA VAL A 17 -28.61 26.77 -26.06
C VAL A 17 -27.66 26.96 -24.87
N GLU A 18 -27.99 27.88 -23.96
CA GLU A 18 -27.20 28.09 -22.74
C GLU A 18 -27.19 26.84 -21.86
N MET A 19 -28.33 26.19 -21.67
CA MET A 19 -28.39 24.94 -20.90
C MET A 19 -27.67 23.78 -21.60
N ALA A 20 -27.68 23.72 -22.93
CA ALA A 20 -26.97 22.69 -23.69
C ALA A 20 -25.45 22.76 -23.47
N ILE A 21 -24.86 23.97 -23.52
CA ILE A 21 -23.42 24.15 -23.31
C ILE A 21 -23.05 23.82 -21.85
N VAL A 22 -23.87 24.24 -20.88
CA VAL A 22 -23.63 23.94 -19.47
C VAL A 22 -23.60 22.43 -19.21
N LEU A 23 -24.55 21.67 -19.75
CA LEU A 23 -24.58 20.21 -19.58
C LEU A 23 -23.37 19.52 -20.24
N VAL A 24 -22.92 20.01 -21.40
CA VAL A 24 -21.71 19.50 -22.06
C VAL A 24 -20.48 19.72 -21.17
N ILE A 25 -20.32 20.94 -20.64
CA ILE A 25 -19.18 21.26 -19.76
C ILE A 25 -19.22 20.40 -18.48
N ILE A 26 -20.38 20.23 -17.85
CA ILE A 26 -20.54 19.36 -16.67
C ILE A 26 -20.16 17.91 -17.02
N GLY A 27 -20.64 17.39 -18.15
CA GLY A 27 -20.33 16.03 -18.59
C GLY A 27 -18.83 15.81 -18.80
N LEU A 28 -18.15 16.78 -19.44
CA LEU A 28 -16.70 16.72 -19.64
C LEU A 28 -15.93 16.80 -18.33
N ILE A 29 -16.34 17.65 -17.39
CA ILE A 29 -15.68 17.79 -16.08
C ILE A 29 -15.85 16.51 -15.26
N VAL A 30 -17.06 15.95 -15.18
CA VAL A 30 -17.32 14.71 -14.44
C VAL A 30 -16.52 13.56 -15.03
N GLY A 31 -16.49 13.40 -16.36
CA GLY A 31 -15.69 12.39 -17.03
C GLY A 31 -14.19 12.54 -16.76
N ALA A 32 -13.67 13.77 -16.80
CA ALA A 32 -12.26 14.06 -16.51
C ALA A 32 -11.89 13.74 -15.05
N ILE A 33 -12.74 14.10 -14.08
CA ILE A 33 -12.50 13.82 -12.65
C ILE A 33 -12.48 12.32 -12.39
N MET A 34 -13.46 11.58 -12.94
CA MET A 34 -13.53 10.12 -12.77
C MET A 34 -12.25 9.43 -13.29
N LYS A 35 -11.76 9.84 -14.46
CA LYS A 35 -10.50 9.32 -14.99
C LYS A 35 -9.29 9.74 -14.15
N GLY A 36 -9.29 10.99 -13.66
CA GLY A 36 -8.24 11.49 -12.76
C GLY A 36 -8.14 10.67 -11.47
N GLN A 37 -9.27 10.34 -10.86
CA GLN A 37 -9.33 9.50 -9.66
C GLN A 37 -8.78 8.09 -9.92
N SER A 38 -9.14 7.46 -11.05
CA SER A 38 -8.61 6.13 -11.38
C SER A 38 -7.10 6.14 -11.59
N LEU A 39 -6.55 7.19 -12.21
CA LEU A 39 -5.11 7.33 -12.43
C LEU A 39 -4.34 7.50 -11.11
N ILE A 40 -4.90 8.27 -10.17
CA ILE A 40 -4.32 8.43 -8.83
C ILE A 40 -4.33 7.10 -8.08
N GLN A 41 -5.42 6.34 -8.15
CA GLN A 41 -5.53 5.03 -7.51
C GLN A 41 -4.48 4.05 -8.07
N GLU A 42 -4.36 3.98 -9.40
CA GLU A 42 -3.37 3.12 -10.06
C GLU A 42 -1.92 3.53 -9.68
N ALA A 43 -1.66 4.83 -9.54
CA ALA A 43 -0.38 5.34 -9.08
C ALA A 43 -0.07 4.93 -7.64
N LYS A 44 -1.07 4.94 -6.75
CA LYS A 44 -0.92 4.43 -5.37
C LYS A 44 -0.64 2.93 -5.35
N VAL A 45 -1.34 2.14 -6.15
CA VAL A 45 -1.09 0.69 -6.30
C VAL A 45 0.35 0.44 -6.76
N LYS A 46 0.81 1.17 -7.79
CA LYS A 46 2.20 1.09 -8.26
C LYS A 46 3.21 1.50 -7.20
N ASN A 47 2.89 2.50 -6.38
CA ASN A 47 3.75 2.92 -5.27
C ASN A 47 3.94 1.78 -4.25
N VAL A 48 2.87 1.08 -3.86
CA VAL A 48 2.93 -0.07 -2.94
C VAL A 48 3.82 -1.19 -3.52
N ILE A 49 3.60 -1.56 -4.78
CA ILE A 49 4.39 -2.61 -5.44
C ILE A 49 5.88 -2.22 -5.48
N ASN A 50 6.18 -0.97 -5.84
CA ASN A 50 7.55 -0.47 -5.88
C ASN A 50 8.20 -0.43 -4.50
N GLN A 51 7.44 -0.10 -3.45
CA GLN A 51 7.92 -0.11 -2.08
C GLN A 51 8.31 -1.52 -1.63
N VAL A 52 7.46 -2.52 -1.88
CA VAL A 52 7.77 -3.93 -1.60
C VAL A 52 9.00 -4.41 -2.39
N ASN A 53 9.10 -4.07 -3.67
CA ASN A 53 10.26 -4.42 -4.48
C ASN A 53 11.55 -3.73 -3.99
N GLY A 54 11.46 -2.48 -3.53
CA GLY A 54 12.59 -1.76 -2.93
C GLY A 54 13.05 -2.40 -1.62
N LEU A 55 12.11 -2.78 -0.75
CA LEU A 55 12.42 -3.52 0.48
C LEU A 55 13.04 -4.88 0.17
N ARG A 56 12.52 -5.63 -0.82
CA ARG A 56 13.11 -6.89 -1.26
C ARG A 56 14.57 -6.72 -1.69
N ALA A 57 14.85 -5.72 -2.52
CA ALA A 57 16.20 -5.41 -2.96
C ALA A 57 17.12 -5.04 -1.79
N ALA A 58 16.63 -4.27 -0.81
CA ALA A 58 17.38 -3.92 0.39
C ALA A 58 17.72 -5.16 1.25
N ILE A 59 16.75 -6.04 1.48
CA ILE A 59 16.95 -7.29 2.24
C ILE A 59 18.00 -8.17 1.55
N LEU A 60 17.90 -8.37 0.23
CA LEU A 60 18.88 -9.16 -0.52
C LEU A 60 20.27 -8.50 -0.49
N THR A 61 20.35 -7.17 -0.58
CA THR A 61 21.63 -6.45 -0.51
C THR A 61 22.29 -6.61 0.87
N PHE A 62 21.49 -6.62 1.95
CA PHE A 62 21.98 -6.89 3.29
C PHE A 62 22.51 -8.33 3.39
N TYR A 63 21.73 -9.30 2.88
CA TYR A 63 22.12 -10.70 2.83
C TYR A 63 23.42 -10.91 2.06
N ASP A 64 23.59 -10.25 0.91
CA ASP A 64 24.83 -10.31 0.11
C ASP A 64 26.04 -9.73 0.87
N ARG A 65 25.81 -8.72 1.74
CA ARG A 65 26.87 -8.05 2.51
C ARG A 65 27.32 -8.85 3.72
N TYR A 66 26.38 -9.47 4.44
CA TYR A 66 26.64 -10.09 5.74
C TYR A 66 26.43 -11.61 5.77
N GLY A 67 25.83 -12.19 4.74
CA GLY A 67 25.59 -13.64 4.62
C GLY A 67 24.41 -14.16 5.45
N MET A 68 23.59 -13.26 5.99
CA MET A 68 22.43 -13.57 6.82
C MET A 68 21.30 -12.55 6.60
N TYR A 69 20.07 -12.92 6.94
CA TYR A 69 18.95 -11.99 6.80
C TYR A 69 19.03 -10.90 7.88
N PRO A 70 18.66 -9.65 7.54
CA PRO A 70 18.55 -8.58 8.52
C PRO A 70 17.50 -8.94 9.58
N GLY A 71 17.80 -8.64 10.84
CA GLY A 71 17.02 -8.98 12.02
C GLY A 71 17.22 -10.41 12.54
N ASP A 72 17.76 -11.32 11.72
CA ASP A 72 18.08 -12.71 12.09
C ASP A 72 19.56 -12.85 12.49
N GLU A 73 20.36 -11.80 12.38
CA GLU A 73 21.77 -11.87 12.79
C GLU A 73 21.95 -12.23 14.27
N ASN A 74 22.87 -13.14 14.54
CA ASN A 74 23.25 -13.55 15.91
C ASN A 74 24.62 -13.02 16.32
N LEU A 75 25.12 -12.01 15.60
CA LEU A 75 26.44 -11.42 15.79
C LEU A 75 26.28 -9.95 16.17
N SER A 76 26.87 -9.57 17.30
CA SER A 76 26.74 -8.21 17.82
C SER A 76 27.33 -7.15 16.88
N ASN A 77 26.65 -6.01 16.80
CA ASN A 77 27.09 -4.82 16.06
C ASN A 77 27.28 -5.11 14.56
N ILE A 78 26.39 -5.92 14.00
CA ILE A 78 26.24 -6.13 12.56
C ILE A 78 24.77 -5.82 12.25
N PRO A 79 24.45 -4.73 11.53
CA PRO A 79 25.34 -3.65 11.10
C PRO A 79 25.85 -2.80 12.27
N GLU A 80 26.81 -1.91 12.00
CA GLU A 80 27.37 -1.04 13.04
C GLU A 80 26.28 -0.20 13.72
N GLY A 81 26.26 -0.23 15.05
CA GLY A 81 25.25 0.44 15.87
C GLY A 81 24.00 -0.39 16.17
N ASP A 82 23.94 -1.64 15.70
CA ASP A 82 22.86 -2.57 16.03
C ASP A 82 22.82 -2.88 17.55
N GLN A 83 21.60 -2.95 18.08
CA GLN A 83 21.27 -3.22 19.47
C GLN A 83 20.38 -4.46 19.64
N HIS A 84 19.86 -5.04 18.55
CA HIS A 84 18.87 -6.10 18.56
C HIS A 84 19.30 -7.26 17.66
N ASN A 85 19.88 -8.29 18.27
CA ASN A 85 20.24 -9.51 17.55
C ASN A 85 19.06 -10.48 17.50
N GLY A 86 18.88 -11.11 16.34
CA GLY A 86 18.09 -12.32 16.17
C GLY A 86 18.80 -13.59 16.63
N ASN A 87 18.36 -14.72 16.08
CA ASN A 87 18.78 -16.04 16.53
C ASN A 87 19.68 -16.81 15.53
N GLY A 88 19.76 -16.36 14.27
CA GLY A 88 20.65 -16.90 13.24
C GLY A 88 20.18 -18.23 12.65
N ASN A 89 18.87 -18.48 12.61
CA ASN A 89 18.31 -19.73 12.10
C ASN A 89 17.94 -19.66 10.60
N GLY A 90 18.17 -18.52 9.93
CA GLY A 90 17.83 -18.28 8.53
C GLY A 90 16.36 -17.93 8.31
N GLN A 91 15.59 -17.66 9.37
CA GLN A 91 14.18 -17.30 9.36
C GLN A 91 14.04 -15.99 10.14
N VAL A 92 13.36 -15.01 9.56
CA VAL A 92 13.11 -13.74 10.25
C VAL A 92 11.79 -13.90 10.96
N ASP A 93 11.79 -14.18 12.26
CA ASP A 93 10.57 -14.33 13.05
C ASP A 93 9.83 -12.99 13.23
N THR A 94 8.64 -13.02 13.84
CA THR A 94 7.80 -11.81 14.00
C THR A 94 8.51 -10.68 14.75
N THR A 95 9.32 -10.99 15.76
CA THR A 95 10.09 -9.97 16.51
C THR A 95 11.27 -9.46 15.69
N GLU A 96 11.96 -10.37 15.01
CA GLU A 96 13.12 -10.08 14.16
C GLU A 96 12.71 -9.23 12.94
N GLY A 97 11.46 -9.33 12.50
CA GLY A 97 10.89 -8.45 11.48
C GLY A 97 10.87 -6.97 11.87
N TYR A 98 10.95 -6.63 13.16
CA TYR A 98 11.15 -5.25 13.61
C TYR A 98 12.63 -4.85 13.57
N TYR A 99 13.52 -5.74 13.99
CA TYR A 99 14.98 -5.55 13.97
C TYR A 99 15.48 -5.34 12.54
N LEU A 100 14.91 -6.11 11.60
CA LEU A 100 15.16 -6.00 10.17
C LEU A 100 15.16 -4.57 9.65
N PHE A 101 14.16 -3.75 10.02
CA PHE A 101 14.06 -2.39 9.50
C PHE A 101 15.09 -1.45 10.15
N GLU A 102 15.48 -1.71 11.40
CA GLU A 102 16.61 -1.04 12.02
C GLU A 102 17.92 -1.38 11.30
N ASP A 103 18.17 -2.65 10.99
CA ASP A 103 19.41 -3.08 10.34
C ASP A 103 19.53 -2.57 8.91
N LEU A 104 18.43 -2.59 8.16
CA LEU A 104 18.39 -2.00 6.84
C LEU A 104 18.67 -0.48 6.90
N ARG A 105 18.17 0.22 7.92
CA ARG A 105 18.44 1.64 8.12
C ARG A 105 19.89 1.89 8.52
N LEU A 106 20.41 1.17 9.51
CA LEU A 106 21.81 1.27 9.97
C LEU A 106 22.80 0.96 8.84
N SER A 107 22.43 0.04 7.95
CA SER A 107 23.21 -0.30 6.75
C SER A 107 23.13 0.72 5.61
N GLY A 108 22.32 1.77 5.77
CA GLY A 108 22.08 2.81 4.76
C GLY A 108 21.29 2.32 3.53
N LEU A 109 20.57 1.19 3.64
CA LEU A 109 19.84 0.57 2.54
C LEU A 109 18.42 1.11 2.40
N ILE A 110 17.83 1.58 3.49
CA ILE A 110 16.54 2.25 3.51
C ILE A 110 16.61 3.56 4.28
N THR A 111 15.69 4.46 3.97
CA THR A 111 15.47 5.69 4.73
C THR A 111 14.34 5.51 5.73
N GLY A 112 14.41 6.19 6.87
CA GLY A 112 13.37 6.16 7.90
C GLY A 112 13.99 6.21 9.28
N SER A 113 13.14 6.15 10.30
CA SER A 113 13.56 6.01 11.69
C SER A 113 13.00 4.67 12.16
N TYR A 114 13.88 3.68 12.28
CA TYR A 114 13.57 2.32 12.72
C TYR A 114 14.58 1.93 13.79
N SER A 115 14.09 1.57 14.98
CA SER A 115 14.89 1.26 16.17
C SER A 115 14.64 -0.15 16.72
N GLY A 116 14.10 -1.06 15.88
CA GLY A 116 13.88 -2.46 16.26
C GLY A 116 12.72 -2.69 17.23
N ASN A 117 11.99 -1.64 17.62
CA ASN A 117 10.89 -1.74 18.57
C ASN A 117 9.63 -2.30 17.91
N SER A 118 8.80 -2.98 18.71
CA SER A 118 7.52 -3.53 18.22
C SER A 118 6.64 -2.44 17.60
N GLY A 119 6.22 -2.68 16.36
CA GLY A 119 5.38 -1.78 15.57
C GLY A 119 6.14 -0.71 14.80
N ASP A 120 7.48 -0.66 14.91
CA ASP A 120 8.31 0.29 14.16
C ASP A 120 8.60 -0.24 12.75
N THR A 121 7.60 -0.15 11.87
CA THR A 121 7.66 -0.69 10.50
C THR A 121 7.28 0.35 9.45
N PRO A 122 7.68 0.18 8.18
CA PRO A 122 7.27 1.07 7.10
C PRO A 122 5.76 1.07 6.90
N HIS A 123 5.21 2.23 6.53
CA HIS A 123 3.80 2.35 6.15
C HIS A 123 3.64 2.41 4.63
N HIS A 124 2.58 1.81 4.10
CA HIS A 124 2.18 2.01 2.71
C HIS A 124 1.32 3.28 2.55
N VAL A 125 1.14 3.75 1.31
CA VAL A 125 0.38 4.98 0.97
C VAL A 125 -1.10 4.99 1.39
N PHE A 126 -1.62 3.86 1.87
CA PHE A 126 -2.98 3.74 2.41
C PHE A 126 -3.06 3.86 3.94
N GLY A 127 -1.91 3.96 4.63
CA GLY A 127 -1.82 4.41 6.03
C GLY A 127 -1.37 3.34 7.03
N ASP A 128 -1.41 2.06 6.66
CA ASP A 128 -1.09 0.94 7.54
C ASP A 128 0.28 0.33 7.24
N ASN A 129 0.64 -0.68 8.03
CA ASN A 129 1.99 -1.22 8.16
C ASN A 129 2.34 -2.24 7.06
N ILE A 130 3.64 -2.29 6.75
CA ILE A 130 4.28 -3.35 5.98
C ILE A 130 5.21 -4.11 6.91
N TYR A 131 4.98 -5.41 7.06
CA TYR A 131 5.84 -6.30 7.82
C TYR A 131 6.59 -7.24 6.90
N PHE A 132 7.69 -7.78 7.39
CA PHE A 132 8.41 -8.89 6.77
C PHE A 132 8.75 -9.91 7.84
N TYR A 133 8.31 -11.15 7.67
CA TYR A 133 8.66 -12.24 8.58
C TYR A 133 8.35 -13.60 7.96
N TRP A 134 8.88 -14.66 8.58
CA TRP A 134 8.62 -16.04 8.26
C TRP A 134 7.23 -16.44 8.76
N THR A 135 6.37 -16.87 7.85
CA THR A 135 5.00 -17.26 8.18
C THR A 135 4.44 -18.24 7.17
N THR A 136 3.27 -18.81 7.50
CA THR A 136 2.49 -19.66 6.60
C THR A 136 1.11 -19.03 6.42
N PRO A 137 0.91 -18.17 5.41
CA PRO A 137 -0.41 -17.61 5.11
C PRO A 137 -1.41 -18.72 4.79
N THR A 138 -2.69 -18.49 5.06
CA THR A 138 -3.75 -19.45 4.72
C THR A 138 -3.81 -19.67 3.20
N GLY A 139 -3.57 -20.91 2.76
CA GLY A 139 -3.47 -21.23 1.32
C GLY A 139 -2.05 -21.12 0.76
N GLY A 140 -1.08 -20.63 1.55
CA GLY A 140 0.32 -20.52 1.20
C GLY A 140 1.21 -21.60 1.80
N THR A 141 2.51 -21.48 1.55
CA THR A 141 3.56 -22.32 2.13
C THR A 141 4.38 -21.53 3.14
N ALA A 142 4.99 -22.22 4.11
CA ALA A 142 5.97 -21.62 5.00
C ALA A 142 7.11 -20.95 4.21
N GLY A 143 7.48 -19.74 4.60
CA GLY A 143 8.56 -18.96 3.98
C GLY A 143 8.55 -17.52 4.48
N HIS A 144 9.44 -16.69 3.94
CA HIS A 144 9.39 -15.25 4.16
C HIS A 144 8.30 -14.60 3.29
N TRP A 145 7.50 -13.74 3.91
CA TRP A 145 6.43 -13.00 3.24
C TRP A 145 6.47 -11.54 3.68
N PHE A 146 6.18 -10.64 2.74
CA PHE A 146 5.71 -9.30 3.08
C PHE A 146 4.24 -9.38 3.46
N LYS A 147 3.84 -8.72 4.56
CA LYS A 147 2.44 -8.58 4.98
C LYS A 147 2.07 -7.11 4.97
N LEU A 148 1.01 -6.75 4.25
CA LEU A 148 0.44 -5.41 4.20
C LEU A 148 -0.93 -5.44 4.87
N ASP A 149 -1.15 -4.53 5.82
CA ASP A 149 -2.39 -4.49 6.60
C ASP A 149 -3.42 -3.54 6.00
N ASN A 150 -4.70 -3.89 6.13
CA ASN A 150 -5.84 -3.00 5.85
C ASN A 150 -5.83 -2.31 4.47
N LEU A 151 -5.40 -3.01 3.42
CA LEU A 151 -5.54 -2.49 2.05
C LEU A 151 -7.02 -2.54 1.61
N PRO A 152 -7.55 -1.52 0.91
CA PRO A 152 -8.88 -1.61 0.31
C PRO A 152 -9.03 -2.87 -0.56
N TRP A 153 -10.21 -3.49 -0.56
CA TRP A 153 -10.42 -4.77 -1.26
C TRP A 153 -10.09 -4.74 -2.76
N ASP A 154 -10.39 -3.61 -3.41
CA ASP A 154 -10.14 -3.37 -4.82
C ASP A 154 -8.64 -3.18 -5.10
N VAL A 155 -7.93 -2.52 -4.18
CA VAL A 155 -6.48 -2.33 -4.22
C VAL A 155 -5.75 -3.66 -4.05
N ALA A 156 -6.15 -4.47 -3.06
CA ALA A 156 -5.54 -5.76 -2.82
C ALA A 156 -5.71 -6.69 -4.04
N MET A 157 -6.91 -6.72 -4.62
CA MET A 157 -7.20 -7.44 -5.86
C MET A 157 -6.36 -6.93 -7.04
N GLU A 158 -6.21 -5.60 -7.19
CA GLU A 158 -5.43 -5.02 -8.29
C GLU A 158 -3.93 -5.34 -8.14
N ILE A 159 -3.41 -5.36 -6.91
CA ILE A 159 -2.02 -5.80 -6.62
C ILE A 159 -1.85 -7.26 -7.00
N ASP A 160 -2.76 -8.12 -6.56
CA ASP A 160 -2.75 -9.55 -6.85
C ASP A 160 -2.78 -9.81 -8.37
N GLN A 161 -3.73 -9.23 -9.10
CA GLN A 161 -3.83 -9.37 -10.56
C GLN A 161 -2.58 -8.87 -11.32
N LYS A 162 -1.83 -7.94 -10.75
CA LYS A 162 -0.59 -7.42 -11.36
C LYS A 162 0.63 -8.29 -11.08
N LEU A 163 0.62 -9.04 -9.97
CA LEU A 163 1.77 -9.80 -9.50
C LEU A 163 1.58 -11.32 -9.68
N ASP A 164 0.34 -11.80 -9.76
CA ASP A 164 -0.01 -13.21 -9.68
C ASP A 164 -1.29 -13.57 -10.47
N ASP A 165 -2.33 -14.14 -9.85
CA ASP A 165 -3.50 -14.74 -10.52
C ASP A 165 -4.84 -14.04 -10.22
N GLY A 166 -4.89 -13.12 -9.24
CA GLY A 166 -6.09 -12.42 -8.82
C GLY A 166 -7.06 -13.27 -8.00
N ILE A 167 -6.67 -14.48 -7.59
CA ILE A 167 -7.42 -15.38 -6.72
C ILE A 167 -6.86 -15.24 -5.32
N TYR A 168 -7.67 -14.67 -4.42
CA TYR A 168 -7.24 -14.21 -3.10
C TYR A 168 -6.48 -15.22 -2.23
N ASN A 169 -6.59 -16.53 -2.44
CA ASN A 169 -6.03 -17.55 -1.56
C ASN A 169 -5.07 -18.53 -2.25
N THR A 170 -4.53 -18.19 -3.41
CA THR A 170 -3.59 -19.04 -4.14
C THR A 170 -2.34 -18.28 -4.57
N GLY A 171 -1.30 -19.03 -4.94
CA GLY A 171 -0.12 -18.46 -5.59
C GLY A 171 0.87 -17.74 -4.67
N SER A 172 1.47 -16.69 -5.20
CA SER A 172 2.51 -15.84 -4.60
C SER A 172 1.97 -14.55 -3.98
N VAL A 173 0.70 -14.22 -4.22
CA VAL A 173 -0.02 -13.16 -3.52
C VAL A 173 -1.28 -13.72 -2.86
N ILE A 174 -1.37 -13.64 -1.54
CA ILE A 174 -2.42 -14.29 -0.76
C ILE A 174 -3.03 -13.30 0.22
N ALA A 175 -4.34 -13.14 0.21
CA ALA A 175 -5.11 -12.40 1.19
C ALA A 175 -5.76 -13.34 2.23
N ASN A 176 -6.00 -12.80 3.43
CA ASN A 176 -6.74 -13.50 4.47
C ASN A 176 -8.26 -13.57 4.19
N GLU A 177 -8.75 -12.76 3.26
CA GLU A 177 -10.17 -12.56 2.97
C GLU A 177 -10.41 -12.39 1.47
N GLN A 178 -11.63 -12.71 1.02
CA GLN A 178 -11.99 -12.60 -0.39
C GLN A 178 -12.07 -11.14 -0.86
N TYR A 179 -11.64 -10.87 -2.10
CA TYR A 179 -11.75 -9.59 -2.78
C TYR A 179 -13.20 -9.26 -3.20
N VAL A 180 -14.03 -8.88 -2.23
CA VAL A 180 -15.42 -8.44 -2.49
C VAL A 180 -15.71 -7.13 -1.79
N SER A 181 -16.63 -6.35 -2.35
CA SER A 181 -16.97 -5.03 -1.82
C SER A 181 -17.49 -5.04 -0.37
N SER A 182 -18.06 -6.15 0.09
CA SER A 182 -18.51 -6.32 1.48
C SER A 182 -17.37 -6.42 2.49
N SER A 183 -16.16 -6.78 2.06
CA SER A 183 -14.97 -6.85 2.94
C SER A 183 -14.49 -5.46 3.35
N GLY A 184 -14.71 -4.44 2.50
CA GLY A 184 -14.23 -3.07 2.74
C GLY A 184 -12.71 -2.97 2.60
N SER A 185 -11.96 -3.48 3.58
CA SER A 185 -10.50 -3.61 3.55
C SER A 185 -10.11 -5.05 3.84
N ILE A 186 -9.06 -5.53 3.19
CA ILE A 186 -8.44 -6.82 3.45
C ILE A 186 -7.52 -6.66 4.65
N GLY A 187 -7.80 -7.42 5.72
CA GLY A 187 -7.03 -7.32 6.97
C GLY A 187 -5.55 -7.65 6.79
N SER A 188 -5.20 -8.59 5.90
CA SER A 188 -3.81 -8.92 5.58
C SER A 188 -3.64 -9.41 4.14
N LEU A 189 -2.81 -8.72 3.38
CA LEU A 189 -2.32 -9.15 2.07
C LEU A 189 -0.86 -9.59 2.19
N TYR A 190 -0.57 -10.82 1.81
CA TYR A 190 0.75 -11.43 1.83
C TYR A 190 1.33 -11.45 0.41
N ILE A 191 2.58 -11.02 0.25
CA ILE A 191 3.34 -11.11 -1.00
C ILE A 191 4.60 -11.91 -0.72
N LYS A 192 4.80 -13.00 -1.45
CA LYS A 192 5.93 -13.90 -1.24
C LYS A 192 7.26 -13.16 -1.46
N PHE A 193 8.24 -13.41 -0.59
CA PHE A 193 9.59 -12.89 -0.78
C PHE A 193 10.23 -13.46 -2.04
#